data_AF-A0A847ETJ7-F1
#
_entry.id   AF-A0A847ETJ7-F1
#
_cell.length_a   1.000
_cell.length_b   1.000
_cell.length_c   1.000
_cell.angle_alpha   90.00
_cell.angle_beta   90.00
_cell.angle_gamma   90.00
#
_symmetry.space_group_name_H-M   'P 1'
#
loop_
_entity.id
_entity.type
_entity.pdbx_description
1 polymer ?
#
loop_
_entity_poly.entity_id
_entity_poly.type
_entity_poly.pdbx_seq_one_letter_code
_entity_poly.pdbx_strand_id
1 'polypeptide(L)'
;MNNSIVLGTSFSPEYAKSLGCENPLKLLKIINKELGIKDIRLGLRWNVVERDKKISLDYYDKYLKYLFKNDCKVCLNIGPIKIFRWPEEHIPRQISVKKGEYITPDMDIAKYSYQYFEKLLIL
;
A
#
# COMPACT_ATOMS: atom_id res chain seq x y z
N MET A 1 -15.81 -13.87 30.63
CA MET A 1 -15.22 -13.99 29.28
C MET A 1 -13.97 -13.13 29.26
N ASN A 2 -12.79 -13.71 28.99
CA ASN A 2 -11.58 -12.92 28.76
C ASN A 2 -11.71 -12.31 27.36
N ASN A 3 -12.05 -11.03 27.26
CA ASN A 3 -12.07 -10.32 25.99
C ASN A 3 -10.62 -10.03 25.58
N SER A 4 -9.97 -11.00 24.93
CA SER A 4 -8.64 -10.80 24.35
C SER A 4 -8.72 -9.73 23.26
N ILE A 5 -8.07 -8.59 23.47
CA ILE A 5 -7.95 -7.53 22.47
C ILE A 5 -6.96 -8.00 21.40
N VAL A 6 -7.40 -8.02 20.14
CA VAL A 6 -6.51 -8.28 18.99
C VAL A 6 -5.95 -6.94 18.51
N LEU A 7 -4.63 -6.79 18.53
CA LEU A 7 -3.97 -5.62 17.98
C LEU A 7 -3.70 -5.82 16.49
N GLY A 8 -4.07 -4.81 15.71
CA GLY A 8 -3.72 -4.72 14.30
C GLY A 8 -2.92 -3.44 14.03
N THR A 9 -2.21 -3.40 12.89
CA THR A 9 -1.50 -2.18 12.50
C THR A 9 -1.52 -1.93 11.00
N SER A 10 -1.28 -0.67 10.66
CA SER A 10 -1.16 -0.15 9.31
C SER A 10 0.31 0.02 8.97
N PHE A 11 0.82 -0.75 8.01
CA PHE A 11 2.21 -0.73 7.60
C PHE A 11 2.36 -0.16 6.19
N SER A 12 3.24 0.83 6.02
CA SER A 12 3.66 1.36 4.72
C SER A 12 5.19 1.44 4.69
N PRO A 13 5.85 0.63 3.83
CA PRO A 13 7.30 0.62 3.75
C PRO A 13 7.89 1.96 3.23
N GLU A 14 7.15 2.69 2.40
CA GLU A 14 7.53 4.02 1.91
C GLU A 14 7.42 5.06 3.01
N TYR A 15 6.35 5.03 3.81
CA TYR A 15 6.20 5.97 4.91
C TYR A 15 7.28 5.75 5.97
N ALA A 16 7.58 4.49 6.30
CA ALA A 16 8.69 4.16 7.18
C ALA A 16 10.01 4.77 6.68
N LYS A 17 10.32 4.63 5.37
CA LYS A 17 11.51 5.25 4.77
C LYS A 17 11.49 6.78 4.88
N SER A 18 10.34 7.42 4.65
CA SER A 18 10.22 8.88 4.78
C SER A 18 10.48 9.39 6.20
N LEU A 19 10.32 8.54 7.22
CA LEU A 19 10.64 8.83 8.62
C LEU A 19 12.08 8.43 9.00
N GLY A 20 12.93 8.07 8.03
CA GLY A 20 14.32 7.68 8.28
C GLY A 20 14.53 6.20 8.56
N CYS A 21 13.52 5.32 8.39
CA CYS A 21 13.73 3.88 8.52
C CYS A 21 14.50 3.33 7.31
N GLU A 22 15.78 3.00 7.50
CA GLU A 22 16.64 2.42 6.46
C GLU A 22 16.18 1.02 6.02
N ASN A 23 15.56 0.25 6.92
CA ASN A 23 15.13 -1.12 6.66
C ASN A 23 13.68 -1.38 7.11
N PRO A 24 12.68 -1.04 6.28
CA PRO A 24 11.28 -1.28 6.61
C PRO A 24 10.92 -2.76 6.78
N LEU A 25 11.67 -3.69 6.17
CA LEU A 25 11.41 -5.12 6.35
C LEU A 25 11.82 -5.57 7.77
N LYS A 26 12.90 -5.01 8.31
CA LYS A 26 13.27 -5.21 9.71
C LYS A 26 12.21 -4.63 10.65
N LEU A 27 11.70 -3.44 10.36
CA LEU A 27 10.58 -2.85 11.12
C LEU A 27 9.34 -3.76 11.09
N LEU A 28 8.98 -4.30 9.92
CA LEU A 28 7.85 -5.24 9.82
C LEU A 28 8.09 -6.52 10.65
N LYS A 29 9.32 -7.03 10.71
CA LYS A 29 9.68 -8.18 11.55
C LYS A 29 9.51 -7.88 13.04
N ILE A 30 9.89 -6.70 13.50
CA ILE A 30 9.70 -6.24 14.88
C ILE A 30 8.20 -6.17 15.20
N ILE A 31 7.40 -5.54 14.33
CA ILE A 31 5.94 -5.47 14.45
C ILE A 31 5.34 -6.88 14.60
N ASN A 32 5.78 -7.84 13.78
CA ASN A 32 5.23 -9.19 13.81
C ASN A 32 5.70 -10.03 15.01
N LYS A 33 7.01 -10.04 15.30
CA LYS A 33 7.61 -10.98 16.25
C LYS A 33 7.74 -10.44 17.66
N GLU A 34 8.07 -9.17 17.81
CA GLU A 34 8.29 -8.56 19.12
C GLU A 34 7.01 -7.96 19.68
N LEU A 35 6.20 -7.30 18.83
CA LEU A 35 4.90 -6.76 19.25
C LEU A 35 3.75 -7.78 19.13
N GLY A 36 4.00 -8.93 18.51
CA GLY A 36 3.00 -9.99 18.34
C GLY A 36 1.83 -9.63 17.41
N ILE A 37 1.96 -8.59 16.59
CA ILE A 37 0.87 -8.12 15.71
C ILE A 37 0.81 -8.99 14.44
N LYS A 38 -0.36 -9.60 14.20
CA LYS A 38 -0.61 -10.46 13.02
C LYS A 38 -1.63 -9.89 12.05
N ASP A 39 -2.46 -8.95 12.48
CA ASP A 39 -3.44 -8.27 11.62
C ASP A 39 -2.81 -7.01 11.01
N ILE A 40 -2.43 -7.08 9.74
CA ILE A 40 -1.66 -6.05 9.04
C ILE A 40 -2.46 -5.48 7.88
N ARG A 41 -2.72 -4.18 7.91
CA ARG A 41 -3.18 -3.42 6.75
C ARG A 41 -1.97 -2.91 5.97
N LEU A 42 -1.80 -3.36 4.73
CA LEU A 42 -0.69 -2.97 3.84
C LEU A 42 -1.22 -2.15 2.68
N GLY A 43 -0.71 -0.92 2.51
CA GLY A 43 -1.14 -0.02 1.45
C GLY A 43 -0.27 -0.18 0.22
N LEU A 44 -0.90 -0.42 -0.94
CA LEU A 44 -0.19 -0.47 -2.23
C LEU A 44 -0.37 0.87 -2.93
N ARG A 45 0.70 1.67 -3.00
CA ARG A 45 0.70 3.00 -3.60
C ARG A 45 0.78 2.90 -5.11
N TRP A 46 -0.14 3.56 -5.82
CA TRP A 46 -0.20 3.49 -7.28
C TRP A 46 1.11 3.89 -7.95
N ASN A 47 1.75 4.98 -7.52
CA ASN A 47 3.05 5.43 -8.02
C ASN A 47 4.25 4.50 -7.72
N VAL A 48 4.06 3.46 -6.89
CA VAL A 48 5.08 2.44 -6.62
C VAL A 48 4.81 1.18 -7.41
N VAL A 49 3.53 0.77 -7.49
CA VAL A 49 3.06 -0.38 -8.25
C VAL A 49 3.20 -0.14 -9.76
N GLU A 50 2.82 1.05 -10.23
CA GLU A 50 2.96 1.45 -11.61
C GLU A 50 4.14 2.42 -11.77
N ARG A 51 5.18 1.94 -12.45
CA ARG A 51 6.35 2.74 -12.85
C ARG A 51 6.57 2.56 -14.34
N ASP A 52 6.73 3.67 -15.06
CA ASP A 52 6.97 3.67 -16.51
C ASP A 52 5.91 2.84 -17.29
N LYS A 53 4.64 2.98 -16.90
CA LYS A 53 3.47 2.22 -17.43
C LYS A 53 3.53 0.70 -17.23
N LYS A 54 4.50 0.20 -16.47
CA LYS A 54 4.58 -1.21 -16.05
C LYS A 54 3.98 -1.35 -14.66
N ILE A 55 2.99 -2.24 -14.53
CA ILE A 55 2.35 -2.59 -13.27
C ILE A 55 3.03 -3.83 -12.71
N SER A 56 3.51 -3.77 -11.47
CA SER A 56 4.17 -4.89 -10.81
C SER A 56 4.11 -4.77 -9.28
N LEU A 57 4.08 -5.92 -8.60
CA LEU A 57 4.19 -6.02 -7.14
C LEU A 57 5.63 -6.21 -6.64
N ASP A 58 6.65 -6.15 -7.50
CA ASP A 58 8.06 -6.43 -7.15
C ASP A 58 8.55 -5.68 -5.90
N TYR A 59 8.13 -4.43 -5.73
CA TYR A 59 8.51 -3.63 -4.56
C TYR A 59 7.92 -4.20 -3.25
N TYR A 60 6.69 -4.72 -3.31
CA TYR A 60 5.94 -5.23 -2.17
C TYR A 60 6.17 -6.72 -1.92
N ASP A 61 6.63 -7.46 -2.92
CA ASP A 61 6.80 -8.92 -2.91
C ASP A 61 7.51 -9.44 -1.66
N LYS A 62 8.63 -8.82 -1.27
CA LYS A 62 9.38 -9.22 -0.05
C LYS A 62 8.60 -9.05 1.25
N TYR A 63 7.69 -8.07 1.31
CA TYR A 63 6.85 -7.84 2.49
C TYR A 63 5.68 -8.83 2.50
N LEU A 64 5.04 -9.03 1.35
CA LEU A 64 3.94 -10.00 1.19
C LEU A 64 4.41 -11.42 1.49
N LYS A 65 5.53 -11.85 0.89
CA LYS A 65 6.16 -13.15 1.18
C LYS A 65 6.46 -13.33 2.66
N TYR A 66 6.98 -12.30 3.32
CA TYR A 66 7.22 -12.36 4.76
C TYR A 66 5.93 -12.53 5.56
N LEU A 67 4.90 -11.72 5.27
CA LEU A 67 3.62 -11.77 5.96
C LEU A 67 2.93 -13.13 5.80
N PHE A 68 2.86 -13.64 4.57
CA PHE A 68 2.24 -14.93 4.28
C PHE A 68 3.02 -16.10 4.89
N LYS A 69 4.36 -16.07 4.83
CA LYS A 69 5.20 -17.10 5.48
C LYS A 69 5.03 -17.14 7.01
N ASN A 70 4.54 -16.07 7.64
CA ASN A 70 4.38 -15.96 9.09
C ASN A 70 2.92 -15.91 9.53
N ASP A 71 2.00 -16.41 8.70
CA ASP A 71 0.56 -16.53 8.99
C ASP A 71 -0.07 -15.21 9.45
N CYS A 72 0.37 -14.09 8.86
CA CYS A 72 -0.23 -12.79 9.10
C CYS A 72 -1.53 -12.67 8.30
N LYS A 73 -2.56 -12.07 8.91
CA LYS A 73 -3.78 -11.66 8.22
C LYS A 73 -3.50 -10.32 7.54
N VAL A 74 -3.57 -10.30 6.21
CA VAL A 74 -3.23 -9.11 5.42
C VAL A 74 -4.48 -8.50 4.81
N CYS A 75 -4.78 -7.26 5.17
CA CYS A 75 -5.75 -6.42 4.47
C CYS A 75 -4.99 -5.54 3.48
N LEU A 76 -5.10 -5.84 2.20
CA LEU A 76 -4.55 -4.99 1.15
C LEU A 76 -5.43 -3.75 1.01
N ASN A 77 -4.87 -2.59 1.31
CA ASN A 77 -5.50 -1.34 0.96
C ASN A 77 -5.01 -0.93 -0.42
N ILE A 78 -5.81 -1.34 -1.40
CA ILE A 78 -5.66 -1.01 -2.80
C ILE A 78 -6.70 0.06 -3.14
N GLY A 79 -6.22 1.17 -3.66
CA GLY A 79 -7.04 2.26 -4.15
C GLY A 79 -6.23 2.96 -5.23
N PRO A 80 -6.83 3.29 -6.38
CA PRO A 80 -6.02 3.75 -7.48
C PRO A 80 -5.45 5.14 -7.17
N ILE A 81 -6.20 6.03 -6.53
CA ILE A 81 -5.69 7.36 -6.16
C ILE A 81 -5.31 7.43 -4.68
N LYS A 82 -6.20 6.95 -3.79
CA LYS A 82 -6.07 7.12 -2.34
C LYS A 82 -5.77 5.82 -1.61
N ILE A 83 -4.84 5.88 -0.64
CA ILE A 83 -4.64 4.84 0.36
C ILE A 83 -4.58 5.42 1.78
N PHE A 84 -4.57 4.56 2.80
CA PHE A 84 -4.33 4.99 4.18
C PHE A 84 -2.91 5.54 4.30
N ARG A 85 -2.76 6.77 4.83
CA ARG A 85 -1.55 7.55 5.16
C ARG A 85 -1.34 8.76 4.25
N TRP A 86 -0.90 9.86 4.87
CA TRP A 86 -0.49 11.08 4.20
C TRP A 86 0.88 10.93 3.51
N PRO A 87 1.09 11.57 2.33
CA PRO A 87 0.03 12.10 1.46
C PRO A 87 -0.89 10.99 0.98
N GLU A 88 -2.21 11.19 1.06
CA GLU A 88 -3.19 10.14 0.73
C GLU A 88 -3.16 9.78 -0.75
N GLU A 89 -2.77 10.73 -1.59
CA GLU A 89 -2.76 10.61 -3.05
C GLU A 89 -1.40 10.13 -3.56
N HIS A 90 -1.41 9.04 -4.33
CA HIS A 90 -0.19 8.39 -4.81
C HIS A 90 -0.18 8.21 -6.32
N ILE A 91 -0.48 9.27 -7.04
CA ILE A 91 -0.61 9.26 -8.49
C ILE A 91 0.79 9.14 -9.13
N PRO A 92 1.02 8.22 -10.09
CA PRO A 92 2.28 8.13 -10.83
C PRO A 92 2.68 9.45 -11.47
N ARG A 93 3.98 9.77 -11.46
CA ARG A 93 4.50 11.07 -11.93
C ARG A 93 4.19 11.37 -13.41
N GLN A 94 4.01 10.33 -14.23
CA GLN A 94 3.67 10.47 -15.64
C GLN A 94 2.22 10.94 -15.88
N ILE A 95 1.37 10.93 -14.85
CA ILE A 95 -0.01 11.41 -14.94
C ILE A 95 -0.04 12.84 -14.38
N SER A 96 -0.38 13.79 -15.25
CA SER A 96 -0.52 15.19 -14.85
C SER A 96 -1.88 15.42 -14.19
N VAL A 97 -1.87 16.01 -13.00
CA VAL A 97 -3.07 16.42 -12.27
C VAL A 97 -2.84 17.82 -11.75
N LYS A 98 -3.82 18.71 -11.93
CA LYS A 98 -3.70 20.07 -11.41
C LYS A 98 -3.90 20.05 -9.89
N LYS A 99 -3.08 20.80 -9.16
CA LYS A 99 -3.22 20.91 -7.70
C LYS A 99 -4.59 21.52 -7.36
N GLY A 100 -5.36 20.84 -6.50
CA GLY A 100 -6.69 21.28 -6.09
C GLY A 100 -7.80 20.97 -7.11
N GLU A 101 -7.49 20.21 -8.17
CA GLU A 101 -8.48 19.74 -9.13
C GLU A 101 -9.35 18.65 -8.52
N TYR A 102 -10.67 18.81 -8.65
CA TYR A 102 -11.63 17.79 -8.27
C TYR A 102 -11.73 16.76 -9.40
N ILE A 103 -11.41 15.51 -9.08
CA ILE A 103 -11.46 14.42 -10.06
C ILE A 103 -12.91 13.95 -10.23
N THR A 104 -13.44 14.09 -11.44
CA THR A 104 -14.76 13.57 -11.83
C THR A 104 -14.64 12.30 -12.67
N PRO A 105 -15.68 11.45 -12.73
CA PRO A 105 -15.62 10.15 -13.45
C PRO A 105 -15.32 10.25 -14.96
N ASP A 106 -15.63 11.37 -15.59
CA ASP A 106 -15.41 11.61 -17.02
C ASP A 106 -13.96 11.99 -17.36
N MET A 107 -13.15 12.37 -16.37
CA MET A 107 -11.75 12.72 -16.56
C MET A 107 -10.90 11.50 -16.92
N ASP A 108 -9.86 11.73 -17.72
CA ASP A 108 -8.95 10.68 -18.18
C ASP A 108 -8.24 9.99 -17.02
N ILE A 109 -7.89 10.72 -15.96
CA ILE A 109 -7.31 10.12 -14.76
C ILE A 109 -8.27 9.15 -14.09
N ALA A 110 -9.57 9.45 -14.00
CA ALA A 110 -10.54 8.56 -13.37
C ALA A 110 -10.64 7.24 -14.16
N LYS A 111 -10.77 7.34 -15.49
CA LYS A 111 -10.78 6.18 -16.40
C LYS A 111 -9.50 5.37 -16.31
N TYR A 112 -8.34 6.03 -16.29
CA TYR A 112 -7.05 5.37 -16.19
C TYR A 112 -6.86 4.68 -14.83
N SER A 113 -7.30 5.33 -13.76
CA SER A 113 -7.26 4.80 -12.39
C SER A 113 -8.07 3.49 -12.27
N TYR A 114 -9.21 3.42 -12.98
CA TYR A 114 -10.03 2.22 -13.04
C TYR A 114 -9.35 1.10 -13.84
N GLN A 115 -8.79 1.41 -15.01
CA GLN A 115 -8.02 0.44 -15.81
C GLN A 115 -6.79 -0.10 -15.06
N TYR A 116 -6.09 0.76 -14.33
CA TYR A 116 -5.01 0.34 -13.44
C TYR A 116 -5.51 -0.63 -12.38
N PHE A 117 -6.64 -0.30 -11.74
CA PHE A 117 -7.21 -1.14 -10.69
C PHE A 117 -7.58 -2.52 -11.20
N GLU A 118 -8.24 -2.62 -12.36
CA GLU A 118 -8.55 -3.92 -12.99
C GLU A 118 -7.29 -4.74 -13.28
N LYS A 119 -6.22 -4.11 -13.78
CA LYS A 119 -4.94 -4.79 -14.03
C LYS A 119 -4.26 -5.25 -12.75
N LEU A 120 -4.36 -4.48 -11.67
CA LEU A 120 -3.78 -4.84 -10.37
C LEU A 120 -4.44 -6.08 -9.77
N LEU A 121 -5.75 -6.24 -9.96
CA LEU A 121 -6.52 -7.37 -9.39
C LEU A 121 -6.20 -8.73 -10.02
N ILE A 122 -5.55 -8.75 -11.19
CA ILE A 122 -5.20 -9.98 -11.93
C ILE A 122 -3.70 -10.31 -11.90
N LEU A 123 -2.90 -9.57 -11.12
CA LEU A 123 -1.50 -9.88 -10.85
C LEU A 123 -1.35 -11.04 -9.85
#